data_AF-A0A817D9M9-F1
#
_entry.id   AF-A0A817D9M9-F1
#
_cell.length_a   1.000
_cell.length_b   1.000
_cell.length_c   1.000
_cell.angle_alpha   90.00
_cell.angle_beta   90.00
_cell.angle_gamma   90.00
#
_symmetry.space_group_name_H-M   'P 1'
#
loop_
_entity.id
_entity.type
_entity.pdbx_description
1 polymer ?
#
loop_
_entity_poly.entity_id
_entity_poly.type
_entity_poly.pdbx_seq_one_letter_code
_entity_poly.pdbx_strand_id
1 'polypeptide(L)'
;MELPCTHKCCLHCLRQCILQNPSQKVICPACNTVHKVPTNWKTVWRYQPLNTTVQHWEPKQDQATKIVINFVESSYYKYTSSAQRIKIKAVKEINNPRLQADFEKCKRTLGYTNIIRLLHGTLPHFAEGIALEGFRIPTSFERNPENDAEGELKFGKALYFSYGKKATEYGKNTLVLTDCLLGKVQEKNQSELKLTPKIVHERGYHTIHYENSSEGPVNQEWAIFRTDQCLPVFIIDYELIDANDVIENALVDEIKTMNYLSPDYILLQQALFGTDNQCKAVLKLIGDLAHQSPPHSSIITRQLLSRIGSMKTNLLLNHQNETIRILFLRALWLSGREDEPLQIFFYQQLGPNNLIESLISGYADVSWRACGVLANMAAYIPEIRSILTTPHVVVRFKALLQQGVTTQDKLCILA
;
A
#
# COMPACT_ATOMS: atom_id res chain seq x y z
N MET A 1 -14.56 56.90 -16.11
CA MET A 1 -14.86 55.67 -15.35
C MET A 1 -16.04 55.01 -16.04
N GLU A 2 -15.79 54.02 -16.90
CA GLU A 2 -16.85 53.28 -17.58
C GLU A 2 -17.30 52.13 -16.67
N LEU A 3 -18.60 52.06 -16.38
CA LEU A 3 -19.19 51.02 -15.55
C LEU A 3 -19.10 49.64 -16.25
N PRO A 4 -18.80 48.55 -15.53
CA PRO A 4 -18.75 47.22 -16.12
C PRO A 4 -20.17 46.75 -16.51
N CYS A 5 -20.33 46.31 -17.76
CA CYS A 5 -21.55 45.68 -18.26
C CYS A 5 -21.83 44.35 -17.53
N THR A 6 -23.03 44.18 -16.99
CA THR A 6 -23.44 43.05 -16.13
C THR A 6 -24.00 41.83 -16.89
N HIS A 7 -23.95 41.82 -18.23
CA HIS A 7 -24.53 40.74 -19.04
C HIS A 7 -23.58 39.53 -19.20
N LYS A 8 -24.01 38.34 -18.74
CA LYS A 8 -23.31 37.04 -18.89
C LYS A 8 -22.98 36.65 -20.34
N CYS A 9 -23.74 37.17 -21.32
CA CYS A 9 -23.53 36.91 -22.75
C CYS A 9 -22.16 37.43 -23.24
N CYS A 10 -21.66 38.51 -22.63
CA CYS A 10 -20.47 39.22 -23.11
C CYS A 10 -19.19 38.38 -22.99
N LEU A 11 -19.01 37.59 -21.93
CA LEU A 11 -17.78 36.80 -21.71
C LEU A 11 -17.54 35.71 -22.78
N HIS A 12 -18.60 34.98 -23.14
CA HIS A 12 -18.49 33.88 -24.09
C HIS A 12 -18.30 34.39 -25.52
N CYS A 13 -19.03 35.44 -25.90
CA CYS A 13 -18.88 36.08 -27.21
C CYS A 13 -17.53 36.79 -27.36
N LEU A 14 -17.01 37.45 -26.31
CA LEU A 14 -15.66 38.05 -26.34
C LEU A 14 -14.59 36.98 -26.55
N ARG A 15 -14.72 35.81 -25.91
CA ARG A 15 -13.76 34.70 -26.05
C ARG A 15 -13.69 34.18 -27.49
N GLN A 16 -14.83 33.97 -28.14
CA GLN A 16 -14.87 33.51 -29.53
C GLN A 16 -14.30 34.55 -30.50
N CYS A 17 -14.63 35.84 -30.30
CA CYS A 17 -14.12 36.92 -31.15
C CYS A 17 -12.61 37.17 -30.99
N ILE A 18 -12.06 37.11 -29.77
CA ILE A 18 -10.61 37.31 -29.52
C ILE A 18 -9.78 36.16 -30.09
N LEU A 19 -10.30 34.92 -30.06
CA LEU A 19 -9.65 33.76 -30.67
C LEU A 19 -9.60 33.84 -32.20
N GLN A 20 -10.57 34.53 -32.82
CA GLN A 20 -10.68 34.66 -34.27
C GLN A 20 -10.02 35.94 -34.81
N ASN A 21 -9.90 37.00 -34.02
CA ASN A 21 -9.30 38.28 -34.41
C ASN A 21 -8.47 38.87 -33.26
N PRO A 22 -7.14 38.66 -33.22
CA PRO A 22 -6.26 39.17 -32.17
C PRO A 22 -5.98 40.69 -32.24
N SER A 23 -6.68 41.44 -33.10
CA SER A 23 -6.57 42.89 -33.15
C SER A 23 -7.14 43.52 -31.87
N GLN A 24 -6.49 44.58 -31.38
CA GLN A 24 -6.62 45.11 -30.01
C GLN A 24 -8.00 45.66 -29.61
N LYS A 25 -9.03 45.58 -30.48
CA LYS A 25 -10.37 46.12 -30.23
C LYS A 25 -11.43 45.14 -30.75
N VAL A 26 -12.32 44.69 -29.88
CA VAL A 26 -13.44 43.80 -30.21
C VAL A 26 -14.76 44.53 -29.96
N ILE A 27 -15.66 44.54 -30.94
CA ILE A 27 -17.02 45.07 -30.79
C ILE A 27 -17.93 43.94 -30.34
N CYS A 28 -18.61 44.10 -29.20
CA CYS A 28 -19.57 43.11 -28.73
C CYS A 28 -20.82 43.13 -29.64
N PRO A 29 -21.20 42.02 -30.29
CA PRO A 29 -22.37 42.00 -31.18
C PRO A 29 -23.70 42.16 -30.45
N ALA A 30 -23.76 41.93 -29.13
CA ALA A 30 -24.98 42.04 -28.33
C ALA A 30 -25.28 43.47 -27.83
N CYS A 31 -24.24 44.28 -27.57
CA CYS A 31 -24.40 45.63 -27.02
C CYS A 31 -23.65 46.72 -27.80
N ASN A 32 -23.03 46.36 -28.92
CA ASN A 32 -22.27 47.23 -29.81
C ASN A 32 -21.14 48.05 -29.14
N THR A 33 -20.67 47.61 -27.96
CA THR A 33 -19.62 48.29 -27.20
C THR A 33 -18.23 47.82 -27.63
N VAL A 34 -17.28 48.76 -27.76
CA VAL A 34 -15.89 48.46 -28.10
C VAL A 34 -15.11 48.11 -26.83
N HIS A 35 -14.59 46.89 -26.76
CA HIS A 35 -13.73 46.44 -25.65
C HIS A 35 -12.26 46.42 -26.08
N LYS A 36 -11.38 47.04 -25.28
CA LYS A 36 -9.93 46.88 -25.42
C LYS A 36 -9.51 45.54 -24.80
N VAL A 37 -8.76 44.74 -25.55
CA VAL A 37 -8.19 43.49 -25.02
C VAL A 37 -7.04 43.85 -24.06
N PRO A 38 -7.09 43.45 -22.77
CA PRO A 38 -5.99 43.71 -21.84
C PRO A 38 -4.70 43.04 -22.33
N THR A 39 -3.57 43.74 -22.27
CA THR A 39 -2.24 43.25 -22.68
C THR A 39 -1.78 42.02 -21.92
N ASN A 40 -2.40 41.74 -20.76
CA ASN A 40 -2.15 40.61 -19.87
C ASN A 40 -3.31 39.59 -19.86
N TRP A 41 -4.09 39.47 -20.93
CA TRP A 41 -5.26 38.56 -20.97
C TRP A 41 -4.91 37.09 -20.67
N LYS A 42 -3.70 36.61 -21.01
CA LYS A 42 -3.26 35.25 -20.64
C LYS A 42 -3.13 35.05 -19.12
N THR A 43 -2.93 36.12 -18.36
CA THR A 43 -2.73 36.12 -16.90
C THR A 43 -4.03 36.45 -16.15
N VAL A 44 -4.87 37.34 -16.70
CA VAL A 44 -6.14 37.79 -16.08
C VAL A 44 -7.23 36.70 -16.15
N TRP A 45 -7.13 35.77 -17.09
CA TRP A 45 -8.09 34.69 -17.29
C TRP A 45 -7.63 33.33 -16.72
N ARG A 46 -6.80 33.34 -15.66
CA ARG A 46 -6.80 32.20 -14.72
C ARG A 46 -8.20 32.12 -14.14
N TYR A 47 -9.02 31.29 -14.77
CA TYR A 47 -10.33 30.88 -14.31
C TYR A 47 -10.23 30.64 -12.80
N GLN A 48 -10.92 31.43 -11.98
CA GLN A 48 -11.35 30.91 -10.69
C GLN A 48 -12.46 29.90 -11.04
N PRO A 49 -12.24 28.60 -10.86
CA PRO A 49 -13.36 27.68 -10.91
C PRO A 49 -14.26 28.11 -9.75
N LEU A 50 -15.45 28.61 -10.06
CA LEU A 50 -16.46 28.89 -9.05
C LEU A 50 -16.72 27.57 -8.31
N ASN A 51 -16.14 27.44 -7.12
CA ASN A 51 -16.30 26.38 -6.13
C ASN A 51 -15.60 25.03 -6.37
N THR A 52 -14.45 24.96 -7.05
CA THR A 52 -13.59 23.75 -6.94
C THR A 52 -12.66 23.89 -5.74
N THR A 53 -12.83 23.02 -4.74
CA THR A 53 -11.92 22.95 -3.59
C THR A 53 -11.17 21.63 -3.63
N VAL A 54 -9.84 21.70 -3.65
CA VAL A 54 -8.99 20.55 -3.37
C VAL A 54 -8.57 20.66 -1.90
N GLN A 55 -9.16 19.84 -1.05
CA GLN A 55 -8.82 19.82 0.37
C GLN A 55 -7.67 18.85 0.59
N HIS A 56 -6.62 19.32 1.27
CA HIS A 56 -5.45 18.52 1.57
C HIS A 56 -5.57 17.86 2.94
N TRP A 57 -5.36 16.55 3.00
CA TRP A 57 -5.39 15.78 4.22
C TRP A 57 -4.03 15.14 4.46
N GLU A 58 -3.44 15.42 5.62
CA GLU A 58 -2.31 14.64 6.11
C GLU A 58 -2.82 13.28 6.63
N PRO A 59 -2.05 12.17 6.48
CA PRO A 59 -2.49 10.80 6.75
C PRO A 59 -2.95 10.47 8.19
N LYS A 60 -3.12 11.45 9.09
CA LYS A 60 -3.45 11.21 10.50
C LYS A 60 -4.86 11.59 10.96
N GLN A 61 -5.76 12.16 10.14
CA GLN A 61 -6.87 12.93 10.76
C GLN A 61 -8.33 12.65 10.41
N ASP A 62 -8.74 11.72 9.53
CA ASP A 62 -10.17 11.38 9.43
C ASP A 62 -10.50 9.96 8.93
N GLN A 63 -11.77 9.56 9.07
CA GLN A 63 -12.26 8.24 8.68
C GLN A 63 -12.29 8.05 7.15
N ALA A 64 -12.52 9.11 6.38
CA ALA A 64 -12.59 9.04 4.93
C ALA A 64 -11.20 8.76 4.32
N THR A 65 -10.16 9.44 4.80
CA THR A 65 -8.76 9.20 4.41
C THR A 65 -8.36 7.76 4.71
N LYS A 66 -8.74 7.22 5.88
CA LYS A 66 -8.46 5.81 6.22
C LYS A 66 -9.11 4.82 5.25
N ILE A 67 -10.35 5.07 4.84
CA ILE A 67 -11.05 4.22 3.86
C ILE A 67 -10.32 4.27 2.51
N VAL A 68 -9.87 5.45 2.08
CA VAL A 68 -9.12 5.61 0.82
C VAL A 68 -7.78 4.89 0.89
N ILE A 69 -7.01 5.09 1.98
CA ILE A 69 -5.73 4.40 2.20
C ILE A 69 -5.94 2.88 2.15
N ASN A 70 -6.89 2.35 2.92
CA ASN A 70 -7.19 0.93 2.93
C ASN A 70 -7.61 0.40 1.55
N PHE A 71 -8.39 1.16 0.78
CA PHE A 71 -8.76 0.79 -0.57
C PHE A 71 -7.53 0.69 -1.48
N VAL A 72 -6.66 1.71 -1.47
CA VAL A 72 -5.47 1.75 -2.32
C VAL A 72 -4.53 0.62 -1.96
N GLU A 73 -4.21 0.47 -0.67
CA GLU A 73 -3.32 -0.57 -0.16
C GLU A 73 -3.88 -1.96 -0.45
N SER A 74 -5.14 -2.24 -0.11
CA SER A 74 -5.75 -3.54 -0.41
C SER A 74 -5.79 -3.83 -1.91
N SER A 75 -6.09 -2.85 -2.76
CA SER A 75 -6.08 -3.02 -4.21
C SER A 75 -4.69 -3.27 -4.79
N TYR A 76 -3.65 -2.71 -4.17
CA TYR A 76 -2.27 -2.94 -4.53
C TYR A 76 -1.82 -4.33 -4.09
N TYR A 77 -2.05 -4.71 -2.83
CA TYR A 77 -1.57 -5.95 -2.23
C TYR A 77 -2.35 -7.22 -2.60
N LYS A 78 -3.64 -7.11 -2.95
CA LYS A 78 -4.51 -8.26 -3.26
C LYS A 78 -3.96 -9.17 -4.35
N TYR A 79 -3.08 -8.64 -5.20
CA TYR A 79 -2.63 -9.29 -6.43
C TYR A 79 -1.11 -9.29 -6.59
N THR A 80 -0.34 -8.98 -5.54
CA THR A 80 1.12 -8.88 -5.62
C THR A 80 1.81 -9.49 -4.40
N SER A 81 2.80 -10.35 -4.63
CA SER A 81 3.81 -10.75 -3.64
C SER A 81 5.01 -9.79 -3.65
N SER A 82 4.83 -8.56 -4.15
CA SER A 82 5.95 -7.66 -4.49
C SER A 82 6.84 -7.37 -3.29
N ALA A 83 8.14 -7.35 -3.56
CA ALA A 83 9.17 -6.79 -2.68
C ALA A 83 8.99 -5.30 -2.39
N GLN A 84 7.99 -4.63 -2.96
CA GLN A 84 7.70 -3.21 -2.75
C GLN A 84 6.31 -3.03 -2.15
N ARG A 85 6.21 -2.08 -1.23
CA ARG A 85 4.97 -1.62 -0.58
C ARG A 85 4.64 -0.22 -1.04
N ILE A 86 3.35 0.05 -1.22
CA ILE A 86 2.85 1.41 -1.41
C ILE A 86 2.69 2.07 -0.04
N LYS A 87 3.26 3.26 0.14
CA LYS A 87 3.04 4.10 1.32
C LYS A 87 2.42 5.41 0.88
N ILE A 88 1.23 5.69 1.42
CA ILE A 88 0.48 6.90 1.11
C ILE A 88 1.08 8.09 1.85
N LYS A 89 1.44 9.13 1.09
CA LYS A 89 2.02 10.38 1.59
C LYS A 89 0.94 11.40 1.88
N ALA A 90 -0.01 11.52 0.97
CA ALA A 90 -1.09 12.48 1.09
C ALA A 90 -2.33 12.00 0.32
N VAL A 91 -3.49 12.40 0.82
CA VAL A 91 -4.77 12.24 0.13
C VAL A 91 -5.39 13.62 0.00
N LYS A 92 -5.85 13.96 -1.19
CA LYS A 92 -6.51 15.23 -1.48
C LYS A 92 -7.90 14.96 -2.04
N GLU A 93 -8.93 15.43 -1.36
CA GLU A 93 -10.31 15.28 -1.85
C GLU A 93 -10.58 16.28 -2.97
N ILE A 94 -11.25 15.81 -4.02
CA ILE A 94 -11.67 16.60 -5.16
C ILE A 94 -13.16 16.89 -5.02
N ASN A 95 -13.50 18.14 -4.71
CA ASN A 95 -14.87 18.61 -4.78
C ASN A 95 -15.04 19.54 -5.99
N ASN A 96 -15.67 19.03 -7.04
CA ASN A 96 -15.92 19.77 -8.28
C ASN A 96 -17.40 19.61 -8.70
N PRO A 97 -18.27 20.59 -8.36
CA PRO A 97 -19.71 20.50 -8.62
C PRO A 97 -20.06 20.33 -10.11
N ARG A 98 -19.24 20.87 -11.01
CA ARG A 98 -19.44 20.71 -12.45
C ARG A 98 -19.23 19.26 -12.86
N LEU A 99 -18.12 18.64 -12.45
CA LEU A 99 -17.84 17.23 -12.77
C LEU A 99 -18.88 16.29 -12.17
N GLN A 100 -19.34 16.57 -10.94
CA GLN A 100 -20.42 15.83 -10.30
C GLN A 100 -21.74 15.95 -11.09
N ALA A 101 -22.10 17.15 -11.53
CA ALA A 101 -23.32 17.36 -12.34
C ALA A 101 -23.24 16.66 -13.71
N ASP A 102 -22.07 16.70 -14.36
CA ASP A 102 -21.81 16.01 -15.63
C ASP A 102 -21.94 14.48 -15.44
N PHE A 103 -21.37 13.94 -14.36
CA PHE A 103 -21.46 12.51 -14.01
C PHE A 103 -22.90 12.06 -13.71
N GLU A 104 -23.65 12.81 -12.89
CA GLU A 104 -25.05 12.50 -12.59
C GLU A 104 -25.97 12.64 -13.81
N LYS A 105 -25.67 13.57 -14.73
CA LYS A 105 -26.34 13.64 -16.03
C LYS A 105 -26.04 12.41 -16.88
N CYS A 106 -24.78 11.97 -16.94
CA CYS A 106 -24.38 10.76 -17.67
C CYS A 106 -25.09 9.52 -17.11
N LYS A 107 -25.10 9.35 -15.78
CA LYS A 107 -25.81 8.28 -15.07
C LYS A 107 -27.30 8.21 -15.44
N ARG A 108 -28.00 9.34 -15.41
CA ARG A 108 -29.41 9.42 -15.85
C ARG A 108 -29.60 9.11 -17.32
N THR A 109 -28.69 9.56 -18.18
CA THR A 109 -28.77 9.38 -19.64
C THR A 109 -28.56 7.92 -20.03
N LEU A 110 -27.58 7.25 -19.41
CA LEU A 110 -27.29 5.85 -19.68
C LEU A 110 -28.27 4.92 -18.97
N GLY A 111 -28.90 5.35 -17.87
CA GLY A 111 -29.85 4.55 -17.10
C GLY A 111 -29.21 3.43 -16.27
N TYR A 112 -27.89 3.51 -16.04
CA TYR A 112 -27.14 2.53 -15.26
C TYR A 112 -26.69 3.11 -13.91
N THR A 113 -26.51 2.23 -12.93
CA THR A 113 -26.05 2.57 -11.58
C THR A 113 -24.78 1.82 -11.17
N ASN A 114 -24.19 1.03 -12.06
CA ASN A 114 -22.98 0.26 -11.80
C ASN A 114 -21.73 1.16 -11.80
N ILE A 115 -21.47 1.74 -10.64
CA ILE A 115 -20.30 2.56 -10.38
C ILE A 115 -19.26 1.68 -9.70
N ILE A 116 -18.05 1.65 -10.26
CA ILE A 116 -16.89 1.01 -9.65
C ILE A 116 -15.82 2.06 -9.41
N ARG A 117 -15.18 1.97 -8.25
CA ARG A 117 -14.06 2.83 -7.91
C ARG A 117 -12.76 2.22 -8.43
N LEU A 118 -12.04 2.96 -9.27
CA LEU A 118 -10.81 2.51 -9.92
C LEU A 118 -9.72 3.57 -9.80
N LEU A 119 -8.47 3.15 -10.03
CA LEU A 119 -7.30 4.02 -9.98
C LEU A 119 -6.81 4.36 -11.39
N HIS A 120 -6.37 5.61 -11.54
CA HIS A 120 -5.67 6.10 -12.72
C HIS A 120 -4.28 6.60 -12.32
N GLY A 121 -3.23 5.95 -12.84
CA GLY A 121 -1.86 6.40 -12.65
C GLY A 121 -1.52 7.57 -13.56
N THR A 122 -0.97 8.65 -13.00
CA THR A 122 -0.61 9.84 -13.78
C THR A 122 0.53 10.63 -13.14
N LEU A 123 0.92 11.74 -13.76
CA LEU A 123 1.89 12.69 -13.20
C LEU A 123 1.18 13.71 -12.29
N PRO A 124 1.85 14.23 -11.24
CA PRO A 124 1.25 15.17 -10.29
C PRO A 124 0.51 16.36 -10.96
N HIS A 125 1.15 17.02 -11.93
CA HIS A 125 0.55 18.17 -12.63
C HIS A 125 -0.65 17.81 -13.51
N PHE A 126 -0.73 16.58 -14.01
CA PHE A 126 -1.90 16.10 -14.74
C PHE A 126 -3.05 15.74 -13.79
N ALA A 127 -2.76 15.21 -12.60
CA ALA A 127 -3.78 14.94 -11.59
C ALA A 127 -4.50 16.23 -11.16
N GLU A 128 -3.77 17.34 -11.00
CA GLU A 128 -4.37 18.65 -10.72
C GLU A 128 -5.26 19.14 -11.87
N GLY A 129 -4.82 18.97 -13.11
CA GLY A 129 -5.63 19.27 -14.30
C GLY A 129 -6.92 18.44 -14.33
N ILE A 130 -6.83 17.14 -14.02
CA ILE A 130 -7.98 16.23 -13.94
C ILE A 130 -8.96 16.69 -12.85
N ALA A 131 -8.47 17.10 -11.68
CA ALA A 131 -9.33 17.57 -10.59
C ALA A 131 -10.11 18.85 -10.95
N LEU A 132 -9.49 19.75 -11.72
CA LEU A 132 -10.10 21.02 -12.12
C LEU A 132 -11.05 20.87 -13.32
N GLU A 133 -10.61 20.12 -14.33
CA GLU A 133 -11.23 20.12 -15.66
C GLU A 133 -11.89 18.80 -16.03
N GLY A 134 -11.58 17.72 -15.31
CA GLY A 134 -11.96 16.36 -15.64
C GLY A 134 -10.96 15.69 -16.58
N PHE A 135 -11.20 14.40 -16.83
CA PHE A 135 -10.38 13.64 -17.77
C PHE A 135 -10.53 14.16 -19.21
N ARG A 136 -9.50 13.92 -20.03
CA ARG A 136 -9.49 14.24 -21.45
C ARG A 136 -9.05 13.01 -22.24
N ILE A 137 -9.80 12.67 -23.28
CA ILE A 137 -9.40 11.62 -24.21
C ILE A 137 -8.40 12.21 -25.21
N PRO A 138 -7.26 11.55 -25.50
CA PRO A 138 -6.25 12.06 -26.43
C PRO A 138 -6.84 12.37 -27.80
N THR A 139 -6.57 13.55 -28.35
CA THR A 139 -7.00 13.94 -29.70
C THR A 139 -6.08 13.39 -30.78
N SER A 140 -4.78 13.27 -30.49
CA SER A 140 -3.76 12.59 -31.29
C SER A 140 -3.09 11.49 -30.46
N PHE A 141 -2.69 10.41 -31.13
CA PHE A 141 -1.80 9.40 -30.57
C PHE A 141 -0.82 9.05 -31.69
N GLU A 142 0.45 9.41 -31.52
CA GLU A 142 1.53 8.95 -32.37
C GLU A 142 2.23 7.84 -31.60
N ARG A 143 2.09 6.61 -32.11
CA ARG A 143 2.86 5.47 -31.60
C ARG A 143 4.31 5.77 -31.94
N ASN A 144 5.19 5.85 -30.95
CA ASN A 144 6.63 5.86 -31.21
C ASN A 144 7.06 4.39 -31.42
N PRO A 145 7.37 3.96 -32.65
CA PRO A 145 7.71 2.56 -32.93
C PRO A 145 9.06 2.13 -32.31
N GLU A 146 9.90 3.07 -31.87
CA GLU A 146 11.21 2.75 -31.27
C GLU A 146 11.15 2.52 -29.75
N ASN A 147 10.03 2.91 -29.10
CA ASN A 147 9.82 2.79 -27.65
C ASN A 147 8.56 1.97 -27.33
N ASP A 148 8.45 0.76 -27.89
CA ASP A 148 7.34 -0.18 -27.60
C ASP A 148 7.19 -0.53 -26.10
N ALA A 149 8.11 -0.10 -25.23
CA ALA A 149 8.02 -0.23 -23.77
C ALA A 149 7.13 0.83 -23.10
N GLU A 150 6.82 1.95 -23.75
CA GLU A 150 6.01 3.04 -23.15
C GLU A 150 4.53 2.94 -23.57
N GLY A 151 3.79 2.07 -22.88
CA GLY A 151 2.32 2.13 -22.75
C GLY A 151 1.53 1.84 -24.04
N GLU A 152 1.37 0.55 -24.37
CA GLU A 152 0.45 0.14 -25.43
C GLU A 152 -1.00 0.43 -25.03
N LEU A 153 -1.64 1.41 -25.69
CA LEU A 153 -3.09 1.65 -25.57
C LEU A 153 -3.87 0.46 -26.16
N LYS A 154 -4.16 -0.56 -25.34
CA LYS A 154 -4.77 -1.84 -25.78
C LYS A 154 -6.08 -1.68 -26.57
N PHE A 155 -6.81 -0.57 -26.37
CA PHE A 155 -8.13 -0.32 -26.97
C PHE A 155 -8.26 1.07 -27.59
N GLY A 156 -7.15 1.62 -28.08
CA GLY A 156 -7.14 2.91 -28.76
C GLY A 156 -7.34 4.10 -27.80
N LYS A 157 -7.99 5.16 -28.31
CA LYS A 157 -8.17 6.43 -27.57
C LYS A 157 -9.29 6.29 -26.54
N ALA A 158 -8.90 5.98 -25.32
CA ALA A 158 -9.78 5.83 -24.16
C ALA A 158 -9.10 6.37 -22.89
N LEU A 159 -9.88 6.44 -21.82
CA LEU A 159 -9.38 6.61 -20.47
C LEU A 159 -9.14 5.23 -19.86
N TYR A 160 -7.95 5.01 -19.30
CA TYR A 160 -7.54 3.72 -18.77
C TYR A 160 -7.49 3.75 -17.25
N PHE A 161 -8.11 2.75 -16.64
CA PHE A 161 -8.21 2.58 -15.20
C PHE A 161 -7.87 1.15 -14.82
N SER A 162 -7.31 0.95 -13.64
CA SER A 162 -6.99 -0.38 -13.12
C SER A 162 -7.00 -0.39 -11.59
N TYR A 163 -6.72 -1.54 -11.00
CA TYR A 163 -6.43 -1.66 -9.57
C TYR A 163 -4.95 -1.33 -9.27
N GLY A 164 -4.63 -1.24 -7.97
CA GLY A 164 -3.40 -0.64 -7.42
C GLY A 164 -2.13 -0.89 -8.21
N LYS A 165 -1.70 -2.14 -8.39
CA LYS A 165 -0.37 -2.43 -8.98
C LYS A 165 -0.21 -1.85 -10.38
N LYS A 166 -1.11 -2.18 -11.30
CA LYS A 166 -1.01 -1.68 -12.67
C LYS A 166 -1.13 -0.16 -12.73
N ALA A 167 -2.03 0.44 -11.94
CA ALA A 167 -2.13 1.89 -11.87
C ALA A 167 -0.82 2.55 -11.40
N THR A 168 -0.08 1.92 -10.48
CA THR A 168 1.21 2.45 -10.00
C THR A 168 2.36 2.33 -11.00
N GLU A 169 2.28 1.45 -12.00
CA GLU A 169 3.29 1.38 -13.08
C GLU A 169 3.25 2.62 -13.97
N TYR A 170 2.06 3.21 -14.14
CA TYR A 170 1.84 4.45 -14.89
C TYR A 170 1.85 5.69 -13.99
N GLY A 171 1.57 5.53 -12.71
CA GLY A 171 1.65 6.59 -11.71
C GLY A 171 3.11 6.89 -11.36
N LYS A 172 3.61 8.10 -11.65
CA LYS A 172 4.90 8.53 -11.10
C LYS A 172 4.66 9.15 -9.74
N ASN A 173 4.37 8.30 -8.74
CA ASN A 173 4.06 8.68 -7.36
C ASN A 173 2.72 9.40 -7.14
N THR A 174 1.85 9.43 -8.16
CA THR A 174 0.51 10.01 -8.05
C THR A 174 -0.55 9.10 -8.69
N LEU A 175 -1.63 8.88 -7.97
CA LEU A 175 -2.84 8.20 -8.43
C LEU A 175 -4.05 9.14 -8.35
N VAL A 176 -5.02 8.95 -9.23
CA VAL A 176 -6.35 9.55 -9.13
C VAL A 176 -7.37 8.45 -8.86
N LEU A 177 -8.03 8.51 -7.71
CA LEU A 177 -9.15 7.64 -7.38
C LEU A 177 -10.41 8.17 -8.05
N THR A 178 -11.05 7.34 -8.85
CA THR A 178 -12.14 7.76 -9.74
C THR A 178 -13.34 6.85 -9.56
N ASP A 179 -14.52 7.45 -9.42
CA ASP A 179 -15.78 6.72 -9.55
C ASP A 179 -16.12 6.60 -11.05
N CYS A 180 -16.11 5.37 -11.54
CA CYS A 180 -16.29 5.04 -12.95
C CYS A 180 -17.67 4.40 -13.17
N LEU A 181 -18.53 5.07 -13.93
CA LEU A 181 -19.81 4.54 -14.38
C LEU A 181 -19.58 3.61 -15.58
N LEU A 182 -19.64 2.30 -15.36
CA LEU A 182 -19.22 1.35 -16.39
C LEU A 182 -20.29 1.13 -17.48
N GLY A 183 -21.58 1.24 -17.14
CA GLY A 183 -22.67 0.95 -18.06
C GLY A 183 -22.62 -0.51 -18.54
N LYS A 184 -22.93 -0.75 -19.82
CA LYS A 184 -22.73 -2.07 -20.44
C LYS A 184 -21.26 -2.32 -20.75
N VAL A 185 -20.67 -3.32 -20.10
CA VAL A 185 -19.26 -3.70 -20.24
C VAL A 185 -19.11 -4.78 -21.31
N GLN A 186 -18.10 -4.62 -22.18
CA GLN A 186 -17.65 -5.67 -23.08
C GLN A 186 -16.38 -6.30 -22.53
N GLU A 187 -16.43 -7.61 -22.30
CA GLU A 187 -15.27 -8.39 -21.89
C GLU A 187 -14.33 -8.65 -23.07
N LYS A 188 -13.03 -8.48 -22.86
CA LYS A 188 -11.98 -8.71 -23.85
C LYS A 188 -10.79 -9.42 -23.22
N ASN A 189 -10.20 -10.35 -23.97
CA ASN A 189 -8.94 -11.02 -23.61
C ASN A 189 -7.81 -10.71 -24.61
N GLN A 190 -8.09 -9.92 -25.64
CA GLN A 190 -7.14 -9.49 -26.67
C GLN A 190 -7.29 -7.98 -26.94
N SER A 191 -6.17 -7.32 -27.23
CA SER A 191 -6.13 -5.90 -27.61
C SER A 191 -6.83 -5.64 -28.94
N GLU A 192 -7.52 -4.52 -29.07
CA GLU A 192 -8.14 -4.05 -30.30
C GLU A 192 -7.83 -2.55 -30.50
N LEU A 193 -6.61 -2.25 -30.96
CA LEU A 193 -6.06 -0.88 -31.03
C LEU A 193 -6.88 0.11 -31.86
N LYS A 194 -7.71 -0.40 -32.78
CA LYS A 194 -8.57 0.41 -33.67
C LYS A 194 -9.93 0.74 -33.05
N LEU A 195 -10.18 0.39 -31.78
CA LEU A 195 -11.40 0.78 -31.10
C LEU A 195 -11.51 2.30 -30.99
N THR A 196 -12.71 2.78 -31.26
CA THR A 196 -13.10 4.19 -31.11
C THR A 196 -14.39 4.25 -30.30
N PRO A 197 -14.70 5.39 -29.67
CA PRO A 197 -15.97 5.57 -28.96
C PRO A 197 -17.19 5.20 -29.81
N LYS A 198 -17.16 5.52 -31.11
CA LYS A 198 -18.23 5.19 -32.07
C LYS A 198 -18.41 3.68 -32.24
N ILE A 199 -17.31 2.94 -32.45
CA ILE A 199 -17.36 1.48 -32.64
C ILE A 199 -17.90 0.79 -31.39
N VAL A 200 -17.45 1.20 -30.20
CA VAL A 200 -17.90 0.62 -28.93
C VAL A 200 -19.40 0.88 -28.72
N HIS A 201 -19.86 2.10 -29.03
CA HIS A 201 -21.27 2.47 -28.94
C HIS A 201 -22.16 1.74 -29.96
N GLU A 202 -21.74 1.61 -31.22
CA GLU A 202 -22.46 0.86 -32.27
C GLU A 202 -22.60 -0.62 -31.91
N ARG A 203 -21.63 -1.19 -31.18
CA ARG A 203 -21.71 -2.55 -30.62
C ARG A 203 -22.60 -2.63 -29.37
N GLY A 204 -23.15 -1.52 -28.92
CA GLY A 204 -24.06 -1.43 -27.77
C GLY A 204 -23.36 -1.43 -26.40
N TYR A 205 -22.06 -1.15 -26.34
CA TYR A 205 -21.27 -1.12 -25.11
C TYR A 205 -20.83 0.30 -24.74
N HIS A 206 -20.35 0.47 -23.51
CA HIS A 206 -19.90 1.75 -22.96
C HIS A 206 -18.45 1.69 -22.45
N THR A 207 -18.05 0.52 -21.96
CA THR A 207 -16.75 0.27 -21.37
C THR A 207 -16.20 -1.06 -21.89
N ILE A 208 -14.90 -1.13 -22.09
CA ILE A 208 -14.20 -2.41 -22.29
C ILE A 208 -13.56 -2.80 -20.98
N HIS A 209 -13.79 -4.03 -20.51
CA HIS A 209 -13.01 -4.65 -19.46
C HIS A 209 -12.06 -5.66 -20.10
N TYR A 210 -10.78 -5.55 -19.78
CA TYR A 210 -9.75 -6.42 -20.28
C TYR A 210 -9.11 -7.20 -19.15
N GLU A 211 -9.13 -8.51 -19.33
CA GLU A 211 -8.48 -9.46 -18.45
C GLU A 211 -7.72 -10.48 -19.31
N ASN A 212 -6.38 -10.46 -19.21
CA ASN A 212 -5.56 -11.49 -19.83
C ASN A 212 -5.37 -12.64 -18.85
N SER A 213 -6.02 -13.77 -19.11
CA SER A 213 -5.92 -14.97 -18.27
C SER A 213 -4.49 -15.49 -18.12
N SER A 214 -3.60 -15.20 -19.08
CA SER A 214 -2.19 -15.60 -19.03
C SER A 214 -1.32 -14.68 -18.15
N GLU A 215 -1.76 -13.45 -17.88
CA GLU A 215 -1.05 -12.49 -17.03
C GLU A 215 -1.60 -12.44 -15.59
N GLY A 216 -2.66 -13.22 -15.31
CA GLY A 216 -3.32 -13.28 -14.02
C GLY A 216 -4.24 -12.09 -13.73
N PRO A 217 -4.98 -12.14 -12.61
CA PRO A 217 -6.00 -11.14 -12.24
C PRO A 217 -5.41 -9.75 -11.92
N VAL A 218 -4.08 -9.64 -11.83
CA VAL A 218 -3.34 -8.43 -11.49
C VAL A 218 -3.42 -7.37 -12.59
N ASN A 219 -3.64 -7.80 -13.83
CA ASN A 219 -3.50 -6.95 -15.02
C ASN A 219 -4.84 -6.48 -15.61
N GLN A 220 -5.92 -6.60 -14.84
CA GLN A 220 -7.25 -6.12 -15.19
C GLN A 220 -7.23 -4.61 -15.49
N GLU A 221 -7.94 -4.22 -16.54
CA GLU A 221 -7.97 -2.85 -17.03
C GLU A 221 -9.32 -2.50 -17.62
N TRP A 222 -9.76 -1.27 -17.37
CA TRP A 222 -11.00 -0.72 -17.92
C TRP A 222 -10.66 0.43 -18.85
N ALA A 223 -11.11 0.33 -20.09
CA ALA A 223 -11.05 1.40 -21.07
C ALA A 223 -12.42 2.06 -21.23
N ILE A 224 -12.51 3.33 -20.85
CA ILE A 224 -13.75 4.13 -20.85
C ILE A 224 -13.65 5.23 -21.92
N PHE A 225 -14.67 5.32 -22.77
CA PHE A 225 -14.63 6.13 -24.00
C PHE A 225 -15.35 7.47 -23.88
N ARG A 226 -15.91 7.80 -22.71
CA ARG A 226 -16.50 9.10 -22.43
C ARG A 226 -15.98 9.65 -21.11
N THR A 227 -15.63 10.93 -21.11
CA THR A 227 -15.07 11.59 -19.93
C THR A 227 -16.12 11.81 -18.83
N ASP A 228 -17.39 11.99 -19.20
CA ASP A 228 -18.52 12.15 -18.27
C ASP A 228 -18.92 10.87 -17.52
N GLN A 229 -18.35 9.72 -17.89
CA GLN A 229 -18.47 8.46 -17.13
C GLN A 229 -17.47 8.37 -15.97
N CYS A 230 -16.56 9.34 -15.82
CA CYS A 230 -15.44 9.27 -14.88
C CYS A 230 -15.44 10.49 -13.95
N LEU A 231 -15.75 10.27 -12.68
CA LEU A 231 -15.72 11.32 -11.66
C LEU A 231 -14.46 11.17 -10.80
N PRO A 232 -13.44 12.03 -10.95
CA PRO A 232 -12.28 12.01 -10.07
C PRO A 232 -12.70 12.46 -8.66
N VAL A 233 -12.33 11.69 -7.65
CA VAL A 233 -12.76 11.88 -6.25
C VAL A 233 -11.59 12.21 -5.33
N PHE A 234 -10.43 11.58 -5.53
CA PHE A 234 -9.23 11.87 -4.75
C PHE A 234 -7.97 11.90 -5.61
N ILE A 235 -7.02 12.78 -5.26
CA ILE A 235 -5.61 12.67 -5.68
C ILE A 235 -4.84 12.03 -4.52
N ILE A 236 -4.04 11.02 -4.82
CA ILE A 236 -3.27 10.26 -3.84
C ILE A 236 -1.80 10.34 -4.22
N ASP A 237 -1.00 10.94 -3.34
CA ASP A 237 0.45 10.96 -3.48
C ASP A 237 1.02 9.76 -2.69
N TYR A 238 1.93 9.00 -3.29
CA TYR A 238 2.48 7.78 -2.69
C TYR A 238 3.98 7.61 -2.96
N GLU A 239 4.61 6.75 -2.17
CA GLU A 239 5.94 6.22 -2.44
C GLU A 239 5.91 4.69 -2.50
N LEU A 240 6.72 4.11 -3.38
CA LEU A 240 7.01 2.68 -3.33
C LEU A 240 8.27 2.50 -2.48
N ILE A 241 8.16 1.72 -1.42
CA ILE A 241 9.22 1.44 -0.45
C ILE A 241 9.52 -0.04 -0.47
N ASP A 242 10.79 -0.42 -0.32
CA ASP A 242 11.16 -1.83 -0.22
C ASP A 242 10.49 -2.45 1.02
N ALA A 243 9.85 -3.59 0.86
CA ALA A 243 9.17 -4.33 1.91
C ALA A 243 10.12 -4.61 3.09
N ASN A 244 11.41 -4.78 2.83
CA ASN A 244 12.43 -4.96 3.86
C ASN A 244 12.62 -3.70 4.72
N ASP A 245 12.57 -2.50 4.12
CA ASP A 245 12.71 -1.22 4.82
C ASP A 245 11.46 -0.86 5.64
N VAL A 246 10.28 -1.34 5.19
CA VAL A 246 9.00 -1.14 5.91
C VAL A 246 8.92 -2.03 7.15
N ILE A 247 9.42 -3.26 7.05
CA ILE A 247 9.40 -4.23 8.14
C ILE A 247 10.24 -3.77 9.34
N GLU A 248 11.27 -2.93 9.14
CA GLU A 248 12.02 -2.38 10.26
C GLU A 248 11.33 -1.16 10.91
N ASN A 249 10.64 -0.30 10.13
CA ASN A 249 10.12 0.97 10.64
C ASN A 249 8.62 0.95 11.00
N ALA A 250 7.75 0.33 10.21
CA ALA A 250 6.30 0.28 10.49
C ALA A 250 5.99 -0.66 11.65
N LEU A 251 6.77 -1.72 11.76
CA LEU A 251 6.54 -2.84 12.65
C LEU A 251 6.86 -2.50 14.12
N VAL A 252 7.73 -1.52 14.38
CA VAL A 252 8.01 -0.99 15.73
C VAL A 252 6.85 -0.13 16.26
N ASP A 253 6.26 0.73 15.42
CA ASP A 253 5.19 1.64 15.84
C ASP A 253 3.81 0.98 15.82
N GLU A 254 3.57 0.04 14.91
CA GLU A 254 2.32 -0.73 14.84
C GLU A 254 2.24 -1.81 15.91
N ILE A 255 3.33 -2.52 16.25
CA ILE A 255 3.26 -3.49 17.36
C ILE A 255 2.98 -2.81 18.70
N LYS A 256 3.47 -1.57 18.90
CA LYS A 256 3.13 -0.78 20.10
C LYS A 256 1.64 -0.41 20.17
N THR A 257 0.91 -0.48 19.06
CA THR A 257 -0.50 -0.08 18.94
C THR A 257 -1.44 -1.21 18.48
N MET A 258 -0.92 -2.44 18.31
CA MET A 258 -1.61 -3.54 17.62
C MET A 258 -2.85 -4.01 18.36
N ASN A 259 -3.99 -3.93 17.67
CA ASN A 259 -5.22 -4.62 18.05
C ASN A 259 -5.18 -6.05 17.44
N TYR A 260 -5.51 -7.06 18.25
CA TYR A 260 -5.25 -8.50 18.05
C TYR A 260 -5.94 -9.17 16.84
N LEU A 261 -6.70 -8.39 16.06
CA LEU A 261 -7.41 -8.81 14.84
C LEU A 261 -6.89 -8.11 13.57
N SER A 262 -5.79 -7.35 13.66
CA SER A 262 -5.27 -6.60 12.51
C SER A 262 -4.76 -7.51 11.39
N PRO A 263 -5.02 -7.19 10.11
CA PRO A 263 -4.37 -7.81 8.94
C PRO A 263 -2.85 -7.91 9.05
N ASP A 264 -2.21 -7.05 9.84
CA ASP A 264 -0.75 -6.95 9.98
C ASP A 264 -0.12 -8.18 10.66
N TYR A 265 -0.91 -8.95 11.41
CA TYR A 265 -0.43 -10.19 12.01
C TYR A 265 -0.17 -11.30 10.98
N ILE A 266 -0.87 -11.26 9.84
CA ILE A 266 -0.63 -12.16 8.71
C ILE A 266 0.71 -11.78 8.05
N LEU A 267 1.05 -10.49 8.00
CA LEU A 267 2.30 -10.00 7.44
C LEU A 267 3.50 -10.43 8.26
N LEU A 268 3.40 -10.37 9.59
CA LEU A 268 4.41 -10.91 10.51
C LEU A 268 4.71 -12.38 10.23
N GLN A 269 3.67 -13.20 10.03
CA GLN A 269 3.83 -14.61 9.72
C GLN A 269 4.48 -14.84 8.36
N GLN A 270 4.06 -14.09 7.35
CA GLN A 270 4.66 -14.18 6.01
C GLN A 270 6.14 -13.79 6.05
N ALA A 271 6.50 -12.71 6.76
CA ALA A 271 7.87 -12.27 6.90
C ALA A 271 8.75 -13.25 7.71
N LEU A 272 8.19 -13.90 8.74
CA LEU A 272 8.90 -14.91 9.54
C LEU A 272 9.34 -16.13 8.71
N PHE A 273 8.62 -16.44 7.62
CA PHE A 273 8.96 -17.51 6.66
C PHE A 273 9.27 -16.96 5.27
N GLY A 274 9.63 -15.68 5.19
CA GLY A 274 10.03 -15.02 3.96
C GLY A 274 11.53 -15.21 3.70
N THR A 275 12.20 -14.16 3.24
CA THR A 275 13.66 -14.17 3.09
C THR A 275 14.37 -14.19 4.45
N ASP A 276 15.63 -14.62 4.48
CA ASP A 276 16.45 -14.61 5.70
C ASP A 276 16.47 -13.22 6.38
N ASN A 277 16.50 -12.15 5.60
CA ASN A 277 16.51 -10.78 6.13
C ASN A 277 15.17 -10.40 6.78
N GLN A 278 14.05 -10.80 6.17
CA GLN A 278 12.72 -10.57 6.73
C GLN A 278 12.53 -11.35 8.03
N CYS A 279 12.96 -12.62 8.04
CA CYS A 279 12.93 -13.45 9.24
C CYS A 279 13.77 -12.83 10.36
N LYS A 280 15.01 -12.40 10.07
CA LYS A 280 15.89 -11.73 11.04
C LYS A 280 15.27 -10.45 11.59
N ALA A 281 14.72 -9.59 10.73
CA ALA A 281 14.11 -8.33 11.15
C ALA A 281 12.93 -8.57 12.11
N VAL A 282 12.04 -9.51 11.78
CA VAL A 282 10.91 -9.88 12.64
C VAL A 282 11.38 -10.45 13.98
N LEU A 283 12.33 -11.39 13.98
CA LEU A 283 12.82 -12.00 15.22
C LEU A 283 13.57 -11.01 16.11
N LYS A 284 14.38 -10.13 15.51
CA LYS A 284 15.06 -9.05 16.22
C LYS A 284 14.05 -8.14 16.91
N LEU A 285 13.03 -7.71 16.18
CA LEU A 285 11.97 -6.85 16.68
C LEU A 285 11.21 -7.49 17.85
N ILE A 286 10.82 -8.77 17.74
CA ILE A 286 10.16 -9.48 18.84
C ILE A 286 11.06 -9.49 20.08
N GLY A 287 12.35 -9.79 19.92
CA GLY A 287 13.31 -9.75 21.01
C GLY A 287 13.49 -8.35 21.62
N ASP A 288 13.52 -7.31 20.81
CA ASP A 288 13.67 -5.93 21.27
C ASP A 288 12.42 -5.46 22.05
N LEU A 289 11.23 -5.82 21.57
CA LEU A 289 9.97 -5.57 22.28
C LEU A 289 9.89 -6.33 23.60
N ALA A 290 10.39 -7.57 23.62
CA ALA A 290 10.43 -8.38 24.83
C ALA A 290 11.37 -7.83 25.90
N HIS A 291 12.44 -7.18 25.47
CA HIS A 291 13.32 -6.47 26.37
C HIS A 291 12.67 -5.20 26.95
N GLN A 292 11.92 -4.45 26.12
CA GLN A 292 11.35 -3.15 26.51
C GLN A 292 10.03 -3.27 27.30
N SER A 293 9.18 -4.24 26.96
CA SER A 293 7.82 -4.38 27.50
C SER A 293 7.42 -5.86 27.68
N PRO A 294 7.94 -6.56 28.71
CA PRO A 294 7.78 -8.01 28.88
C PRO A 294 6.32 -8.53 28.85
N PRO A 295 5.33 -7.87 29.49
CA PRO A 295 3.95 -8.37 29.45
C PRO A 295 3.31 -8.32 28.05
N HIS A 296 3.66 -7.30 27.25
CA HIS A 296 3.12 -7.13 25.91
C HIS A 296 3.76 -8.11 24.92
N SER A 297 5.08 -8.31 25.04
CA SER A 297 5.79 -9.28 24.20
C SER A 297 5.33 -10.71 24.43
N SER A 298 5.01 -11.09 25.67
CA SER A 298 4.52 -12.44 25.97
C SER A 298 3.26 -12.79 25.18
N ILE A 299 2.31 -11.85 25.10
CA ILE A 299 1.06 -12.02 24.35
C ILE A 299 1.36 -12.17 22.85
N ILE A 300 2.21 -11.29 22.31
CA ILE A 300 2.59 -11.30 20.89
C ILE A 300 3.33 -12.59 20.55
N THR A 301 4.32 -12.99 21.34
CA THR A 301 5.09 -14.22 21.09
C THR A 301 4.19 -15.45 21.19
N ARG A 302 3.30 -15.53 22.19
CA ARG A 302 2.34 -16.65 22.32
C ARG A 302 1.46 -16.78 21.09
N GLN A 303 0.85 -15.69 20.64
CA GLN A 303 -0.06 -15.68 19.50
C GLN A 303 0.65 -15.99 18.18
N LEU A 304 1.89 -15.52 18.00
CA LEU A 304 2.66 -15.77 16.79
C LEU A 304 2.97 -17.25 16.70
N LEU A 305 3.53 -17.81 17.77
CA LEU A 305 3.85 -19.22 17.86
C LEU A 305 2.62 -20.12 17.76
N SER A 306 1.50 -19.76 18.39
CA SER A 306 0.27 -20.55 18.31
C SER A 306 -0.30 -20.62 16.89
N ARG A 307 -0.11 -19.56 16.09
CA ARG A 307 -0.62 -19.51 14.71
C ARG A 307 0.33 -20.15 13.70
N ILE A 308 1.65 -20.09 13.91
CA ILE A 308 2.61 -20.76 13.01
C ILE A 308 2.69 -22.27 13.31
N GLY A 309 2.38 -22.68 14.54
CA GLY A 309 2.32 -24.07 14.98
C GLY A 309 3.70 -24.70 15.21
N SER A 310 3.70 -25.90 15.80
CA SER A 310 4.92 -26.61 16.24
C SER A 310 5.88 -26.93 15.10
N MET A 311 5.38 -27.37 13.94
CA MET A 311 6.20 -27.71 12.78
C MET A 311 7.04 -26.53 12.30
N LYS A 312 6.43 -25.35 12.18
CA LYS A 312 7.14 -24.15 11.73
C LYS A 312 8.03 -23.54 12.81
N THR A 313 7.67 -23.72 14.07
CA THR A 313 8.50 -23.33 15.21
C THR A 313 9.81 -24.13 15.22
N ASN A 314 9.75 -25.44 14.94
CA ASN A 314 10.94 -26.28 14.82
C ASN A 314 11.81 -25.90 13.60
N LEU A 315 11.23 -25.42 12.50
CA LEU A 315 12.00 -24.90 11.36
C LEU A 315 12.85 -23.67 11.74
N LEU A 316 12.37 -22.80 12.62
CA LEU A 316 13.14 -21.63 13.07
C LEU A 316 14.27 -22.04 14.03
N LEU A 317 14.01 -23.02 14.90
CA LEU A 317 15.01 -23.54 15.84
C LEU A 317 16.16 -24.28 15.12
N ASN A 318 15.83 -24.95 14.02
CA ASN A 318 16.75 -25.74 13.19
C ASN A 318 17.11 -25.03 11.88
N HIS A 319 16.95 -23.70 11.82
CA HIS A 319 17.21 -22.93 10.60
C HIS A 319 18.69 -23.01 10.18
N GLN A 320 18.97 -23.15 8.88
CA GLN A 320 20.36 -23.24 8.40
C GLN A 320 21.18 -21.98 8.71
N ASN A 321 20.51 -20.81 8.73
CA ASN A 321 21.11 -19.55 9.17
C ASN A 321 21.20 -19.45 10.70
N GLU A 322 22.42 -19.45 11.23
CA GLU A 322 22.72 -19.33 12.67
C GLU A 322 22.16 -18.05 13.29
N THR A 323 22.21 -16.92 12.58
CA THR A 323 21.69 -15.65 13.09
C THR A 323 20.19 -15.74 13.36
N ILE A 324 19.44 -16.45 12.51
CA ILE A 324 18.00 -16.66 12.71
C ILE A 324 17.76 -17.50 13.97
N ARG A 325 18.54 -18.57 14.17
CA ARG A 325 18.45 -19.39 15.41
C ARG A 325 18.75 -18.58 16.66
N ILE A 326 19.80 -17.74 16.63
CA ILE A 326 20.19 -16.87 17.74
C ILE A 326 19.06 -15.87 18.06
N LEU A 327 18.52 -15.20 17.05
CA LEU A 327 17.44 -14.22 17.24
C LEU A 327 16.15 -14.88 17.72
N PHE A 328 15.83 -16.07 17.21
CA PHE A 328 14.67 -16.85 17.65
C PHE A 328 14.80 -17.26 19.12
N LEU A 329 15.93 -17.85 19.52
CA LEU A 329 16.18 -18.22 20.92
C LEU A 329 16.22 -17.00 21.84
N ARG A 330 16.76 -15.86 21.38
CA ARG A 330 16.71 -14.59 22.12
C ARG A 330 15.27 -14.14 22.33
N ALA A 331 14.42 -14.19 21.31
CA ALA A 331 13.02 -13.81 21.42
C ALA A 331 12.27 -14.72 22.43
N LEU A 332 12.48 -16.04 22.37
CA LEU A 332 11.91 -16.97 23.35
C LEU A 332 12.41 -16.68 24.77
N TRP A 333 13.71 -16.48 24.96
CA TRP A 333 14.28 -16.23 26.27
C TRP A 333 13.72 -14.95 26.90
N LEU A 334 13.65 -13.86 26.14
CA LEU A 334 13.18 -12.57 26.63
C LEU A 334 11.67 -12.57 26.87
N SER A 335 10.87 -13.11 25.94
CA SER A 335 9.41 -13.13 26.09
C SER A 335 8.95 -14.10 27.16
N GLY A 336 9.66 -15.21 27.36
CA GLY A 336 9.29 -16.21 28.37
C GLY A 336 9.73 -15.86 29.78
N ARG A 337 10.52 -14.80 29.99
CA ARG A 337 11.04 -14.46 31.31
C ARG A 337 9.87 -14.15 32.26
N GLU A 338 9.84 -14.87 33.38
CA GLU A 338 8.80 -14.71 34.43
C GLU A 338 7.35 -14.98 33.97
N ASP A 339 7.13 -15.60 32.80
CA ASP A 339 5.81 -16.01 32.29
C ASP A 339 5.70 -17.55 32.21
N GLU A 340 5.27 -18.16 33.30
CA GLU A 340 5.11 -19.62 33.41
C GLU A 340 4.22 -20.21 32.31
N PRO A 341 2.99 -19.71 32.04
CA PRO A 341 2.17 -20.29 30.98
C PRO A 341 2.81 -20.23 29.60
N LEU A 342 3.59 -19.18 29.30
CA LEU A 342 4.30 -19.08 28.03
C LEU A 342 5.48 -20.05 27.94
N GLN A 343 6.20 -20.27 29.03
CA GLN A 343 7.29 -21.26 29.06
C GLN A 343 6.79 -22.69 28.91
N ILE A 344 5.67 -23.04 29.57
CA ILE A 344 4.98 -24.33 29.36
C ILE A 344 4.57 -24.47 27.90
N PHE A 345 4.02 -23.41 27.31
CA PHE A 345 3.65 -23.41 25.90
C PHE A 345 4.88 -23.61 24.98
N PHE A 346 5.99 -22.92 25.21
CA PHE A 346 7.23 -23.12 24.44
C PHE A 346 7.72 -24.57 24.53
N TYR A 347 7.71 -25.15 25.74
CA TYR A 347 8.10 -26.54 25.95
C TYR A 347 7.23 -27.51 25.14
N GLN A 348 5.92 -27.30 25.13
CA GLN A 348 4.98 -28.12 24.34
C GLN A 348 5.19 -27.98 22.83
N GLN A 349 5.55 -26.78 22.34
CA GLN A 349 5.73 -26.54 20.91
C GLN A 349 7.07 -27.03 20.38
N LEU A 350 8.15 -26.84 21.15
CA LEU A 350 9.53 -27.12 20.73
C LEU A 350 9.95 -28.55 21.07
N GLY A 351 9.48 -29.07 22.20
CA GLY A 351 9.96 -30.32 22.76
C GLY A 351 11.37 -30.22 23.36
N PRO A 352 11.70 -31.05 24.37
CA PRO A 352 12.99 -31.00 25.06
C PRO A 352 14.18 -31.32 24.16
N ASN A 353 14.04 -32.26 23.22
CA ASN A 353 15.15 -32.71 22.38
C ASN A 353 15.69 -31.60 21.46
N ASN A 354 14.82 -30.81 20.83
CA ASN A 354 15.26 -29.74 19.92
C ASN A 354 16.00 -28.62 20.69
N LEU A 355 15.62 -28.36 21.94
CA LEU A 355 16.32 -27.41 22.80
C LEU A 355 17.68 -27.94 23.24
N ILE A 356 17.78 -29.24 23.55
CA ILE A 356 19.06 -29.91 23.85
C ILE A 356 19.99 -29.86 22.64
N GLU A 357 19.50 -30.16 21.45
CA GLU A 357 20.28 -30.06 20.20
C GLU A 357 20.84 -28.65 19.98
N SER A 358 20.06 -27.62 20.30
CA SER A 358 20.52 -26.23 20.25
C SER A 358 21.59 -25.93 21.31
N LEU A 359 21.45 -26.50 22.52
CA LEU A 359 22.44 -26.37 23.60
C LEU A 359 23.78 -27.01 23.23
N ILE A 360 23.77 -28.18 22.60
CA ILE A 360 25.00 -28.88 22.18
C ILE A 360 25.50 -28.47 20.80
N SER A 361 24.92 -27.43 20.20
CA SER A 361 25.37 -26.97 18.89
C SER A 361 26.84 -26.55 18.91
N GLY A 362 27.50 -26.66 17.75
CA GLY A 362 28.88 -26.20 17.57
C GLY A 362 29.06 -24.68 17.66
N TYR A 363 27.96 -23.92 17.75
CA TYR A 363 27.93 -22.47 17.75
C TYR A 363 27.69 -21.93 19.16
N ALA A 364 28.71 -21.28 19.73
CA ALA A 364 28.67 -20.82 21.11
C ALA A 364 27.44 -19.94 21.41
N ASP A 365 27.11 -18.98 20.55
CA ASP A 365 25.98 -18.07 20.74
C ASP A 365 24.62 -18.78 20.72
N VAL A 366 24.45 -19.78 19.87
CA VAL A 366 23.22 -20.61 19.85
C VAL A 366 23.11 -21.40 21.15
N SER A 367 24.21 -22.05 21.58
CA SER A 367 24.27 -22.76 22.86
C SER A 367 23.92 -21.84 24.04
N TRP A 368 24.41 -20.60 24.02
CA TRP A 368 24.13 -19.59 25.05
C TRP A 368 22.67 -19.18 25.13
N ARG A 369 22.04 -18.88 23.99
CA ARG A 369 20.62 -18.50 23.99
C ARG A 369 19.73 -19.68 24.35
N ALA A 370 20.06 -20.89 23.91
CA ALA A 370 19.35 -22.11 24.30
C ALA A 370 19.45 -22.37 25.81
N CYS A 371 20.63 -22.14 26.40
CA CYS A 371 20.84 -22.19 27.84
C CYS A 371 19.90 -21.24 28.60
N GLY A 372 19.78 -19.98 28.16
CA GLY A 372 18.84 -19.03 28.76
C GLY A 372 17.37 -19.46 28.69
N VAL A 373 16.93 -19.99 27.54
CA VAL A 373 15.56 -20.52 27.37
C VAL A 373 15.31 -21.71 28.32
N LEU A 374 16.26 -22.64 28.39
CA LEU A 374 16.16 -23.82 29.27
C LEU A 374 16.17 -23.43 30.76
N ALA A 375 16.98 -22.45 31.14
CA ALA A 375 17.02 -21.94 32.51
C ALA A 375 15.68 -21.33 32.93
N ASN A 376 15.07 -20.51 32.06
CA ASN A 376 13.72 -20.00 32.30
C ASN A 376 12.74 -21.14 32.56
N MET A 377 12.68 -22.12 31.63
CA MET A 377 11.78 -23.28 31.72
C MET A 377 12.01 -24.15 32.96
N ALA A 378 13.25 -24.31 33.39
CA ALA A 378 13.62 -25.14 34.53
C ALA A 378 12.99 -24.68 35.85
N ALA A 379 12.65 -23.39 35.96
CA ALA A 379 11.95 -22.87 37.14
C ALA A 379 10.57 -23.52 37.33
N TYR A 380 9.91 -23.93 36.23
CA TYR A 380 8.51 -24.38 36.25
C TYR A 380 8.29 -25.80 35.69
N ILE A 381 9.23 -26.33 34.90
CA ILE A 381 9.10 -27.63 34.21
C ILE A 381 10.11 -28.64 34.80
N PRO A 382 9.65 -29.60 35.63
CA PRO A 382 10.52 -30.59 36.28
C PRO A 382 11.37 -31.43 35.32
N GLU A 383 10.84 -31.77 34.15
CA GLU A 383 11.52 -32.54 33.11
C GLU A 383 12.77 -31.81 32.61
N ILE A 384 12.68 -30.50 32.42
CA ILE A 384 13.84 -29.67 32.02
C ILE A 384 14.88 -29.64 33.13
N ARG A 385 14.49 -29.56 34.40
CA ARG A 385 15.44 -29.69 35.52
C ARG A 385 16.19 -31.02 35.49
N SER A 386 15.47 -32.12 35.24
CA SER A 386 16.10 -33.44 35.11
C SER A 386 17.07 -33.52 33.92
N ILE A 387 16.79 -32.82 32.82
CA ILE A 387 17.69 -32.77 31.66
C ILE A 387 18.95 -31.98 32.01
N LEU A 388 18.80 -30.81 32.66
CA LEU A 388 19.92 -29.94 33.02
C LEU A 388 20.87 -30.57 34.05
N THR A 389 20.43 -31.56 34.83
CA THR A 389 21.30 -32.33 35.73
C THR A 389 22.05 -33.48 35.06
N THR A 390 21.81 -33.74 33.77
CA THR A 390 22.50 -34.82 33.04
C THR A 390 23.99 -34.48 32.89
N PRO A 391 24.93 -35.40 33.19
CA PRO A 391 26.35 -35.07 33.32
C PRO A 391 26.97 -34.32 32.12
N HIS A 392 26.65 -34.72 30.89
CA HIS A 392 27.19 -34.07 29.69
C HIS A 392 26.60 -32.66 29.46
N VAL A 393 25.35 -32.43 29.85
CA VAL A 393 24.70 -31.11 29.82
C VAL A 393 25.35 -30.20 30.86
N VAL A 394 25.55 -30.69 32.09
CA VAL A 394 26.21 -29.95 33.18
C VAL A 394 27.63 -29.52 32.78
N VAL A 395 28.41 -30.42 32.17
CA VAL A 395 29.77 -30.10 31.71
C VAL A 395 29.75 -29.00 30.66
N ARG A 396 28.86 -29.08 29.66
CA ARG A 396 28.72 -28.05 28.63
C ARG A 396 28.26 -26.71 29.22
N PHE A 397 27.31 -26.74 30.15
CA PHE A 397 26.78 -25.56 30.82
C PHE A 397 27.86 -24.85 31.64
N LYS A 398 28.65 -25.59 32.41
CA LYS A 398 29.80 -25.07 33.15
C LYS A 398 30.86 -24.47 32.23
N ALA A 399 31.15 -25.13 31.10
CA ALA A 399 32.09 -24.63 30.12
C ALA A 399 31.64 -23.29 29.50
N LEU A 400 30.34 -23.14 29.20
CA LEU A 400 29.78 -21.87 28.74
C LEU A 400 29.97 -20.80 29.82
N LEU A 401 29.56 -21.04 31.07
CA LEU A 401 29.71 -20.08 32.18
C LEU A 401 31.15 -19.58 32.41
N GLN A 402 32.15 -20.42 32.11
CA GLN A 402 33.57 -20.10 32.23
C GLN A 402 34.12 -19.25 31.08
N GLN A 403 33.49 -19.28 29.90
CA GLN A 403 33.98 -18.63 28.67
C GLN A 403 33.67 -17.12 28.56
N GLY A 404 33.18 -16.48 29.62
CA GLY A 404 33.19 -15.02 29.73
C GLY A 404 31.83 -14.33 29.60
N VAL A 405 31.06 -14.36 30.69
CA VAL A 405 29.89 -13.49 30.84
C VAL A 405 30.22 -12.34 31.79
N THR A 406 29.90 -11.12 31.35
CA THR A 406 29.73 -9.95 32.22
C THR A 406 28.70 -10.24 33.30
N THR A 407 28.90 -9.69 34.49
CA THR A 407 28.31 -10.12 35.77
C THR A 407 26.77 -10.10 35.84
N GLN A 408 26.08 -9.46 34.90
CA GLN A 408 24.63 -9.22 34.95
C GLN A 408 23.79 -10.36 34.34
N ASP A 409 24.30 -11.07 33.32
CA ASP A 409 23.62 -12.24 32.72
C ASP A 409 23.87 -13.54 33.52
N LYS A 410 24.92 -13.58 34.37
CA LYS A 410 25.22 -14.73 35.25
C LYS A 410 24.16 -14.95 36.34
N LEU A 411 23.49 -13.87 36.79
CA LEU A 411 22.58 -13.91 37.93
C LEU A 411 21.20 -14.48 37.60
N CYS A 412 20.76 -14.42 36.33
CA CYS A 412 19.48 -15.02 35.91
C CYS A 412 19.58 -16.51 35.56
N ILE A 413 20.79 -17.05 35.33
CA ILE A 413 21.01 -18.44 34.92
C ILE A 413 21.32 -19.35 36.13
N LEU A 414 21.78 -18.78 37.25
CA LEU A 414 22.19 -19.50 38.46
C LEU A 414 21.18 -19.47 39.61
N ALA A 415 20.16 -18.60 39.55
CA ALA A 415 19.02 -18.59 40.46
C ALA A 415 17.92 -19.51 39.92
#